data_AF-A0A081AXY5-F1
#
_entry.id   AF-A0A081AXY5-F1
#
_cell.length_a   1.000
_cell.length_b   1.000
_cell.length_c   1.000
_cell.angle_alpha   90.00
_cell.angle_beta   90.00
_cell.angle_gamma   90.00
#
_symmetry.space_group_name_H-M   'P 1'
#
loop_
_entity.id
_entity.type
_entity.pdbx_description
1 polymer ?
#
loop_
_entity_poly.entity_id
_entity_poly.type
_entity_poly.pdbx_seq_one_letter_code
_entity_poly.pdbx_strand_id
1 'polypeptide(L)'
;MSDSDSDSSSDMCGLCGGTPCDWEAMRAVLIERGDKMSDDVDGEDRKKVRRAMCQLYVYLKFGSLVKARVVRAPECVIKAIRAR
;
A
#
# COMPACT_ATOMS: atom_id res chain seq x y z
N MET A 1 36.58 -12.07 -12.64
CA MET A 1 35.78 -10.93 -12.13
C MET A 1 34.51 -10.94 -12.95
N SER A 2 33.39 -11.29 -12.32
CA SER A 2 32.09 -11.32 -12.98
C SER A 2 31.22 -10.33 -12.23
N ASP A 3 31.08 -9.15 -12.82
CA ASP A 3 30.26 -8.07 -12.29
C ASP A 3 28.80 -8.50 -12.38
N SER A 4 28.23 -8.86 -11.23
CA SER A 4 26.80 -9.07 -11.09
C SER A 4 26.13 -7.70 -11.10
N ASP A 5 25.74 -7.22 -12.28
CA ASP A 5 24.78 -6.12 -12.41
C ASP A 5 23.42 -6.62 -11.89
N SER A 6 23.25 -6.54 -10.57
CA SER A 6 21.93 -6.58 -9.95
C SER A 6 21.23 -5.29 -10.35
N ASP A 7 20.55 -5.36 -11.49
CA ASP A 7 19.65 -4.33 -12.00
C ASP A 7 18.51 -4.18 -10.98
N SER A 8 18.78 -3.38 -9.96
CA SER A 8 17.82 -3.04 -8.92
C SER A 8 16.81 -2.09 -9.55
N SER A 9 15.93 -2.65 -10.38
CA SER A 9 14.79 -1.95 -10.97
C SER A 9 13.97 -1.41 -9.81
N SER A 10 14.25 -0.16 -9.44
CA SER A 10 13.62 0.47 -8.32
C SER A 10 12.15 0.61 -8.69
N ASP A 11 11.24 -0.05 -7.97
CA ASP A 11 9.82 -0.01 -8.27
C ASP A 11 9.33 1.44 -8.26
N MET A 12 9.18 2.01 -9.45
CA MET A 12 8.84 3.41 -9.64
C MET A 12 7.35 3.59 -9.43
N CYS A 13 6.99 4.46 -8.51
CA CYS A 13 5.59 4.73 -8.23
C CYS A 13 5.01 5.78 -9.18
N GLY A 14 4.01 5.37 -9.96
CA GLY A 14 3.24 6.29 -10.82
C GLY A 14 2.47 7.37 -10.07
N LEU A 15 2.15 7.15 -8.79
CA LEU A 15 1.46 8.13 -7.92
C LEU A 15 2.43 9.11 -7.23
N CYS A 16 3.72 8.79 -7.18
CA CYS A 16 4.78 9.64 -6.65
C CYS A 16 5.57 10.34 -7.78
N GLY A 17 5.00 10.43 -8.98
CA GLY A 17 5.65 11.08 -10.12
C GLY A 17 6.84 10.29 -10.69
N GLY A 18 6.81 8.95 -10.62
CA GLY A 18 7.86 8.09 -11.17
C GLY A 18 9.11 8.00 -10.30
N THR A 19 8.98 8.24 -8.99
CA THR A 19 10.06 8.07 -8.02
C THR A 19 9.98 6.70 -7.34
N PRO A 20 11.12 6.12 -6.90
CA PRO A 20 11.12 4.87 -6.15
C PRO A 20 10.21 4.99 -4.92
N CYS A 21 9.33 4.01 -4.72
CA CYS A 21 8.47 4.04 -3.55
C CYS A 21 8.22 2.65 -2.99
N ASP A 22 8.59 2.47 -1.72
CA ASP A 22 8.51 1.20 -1.00
C ASP A 22 7.11 0.56 -0.99
N TRP A 23 6.06 1.34 -1.24
CA TRP A 23 4.71 0.79 -1.28
C TRP A 23 4.43 -0.04 -2.53
N GLU A 24 5.17 0.14 -3.63
CA GLU A 24 4.91 -0.60 -4.87
C GLU A 24 5.19 -2.10 -4.71
N ALA A 25 6.24 -2.45 -3.97
CA ALA A 25 6.50 -3.84 -3.58
C ALA A 25 5.35 -4.47 -2.77
N MET A 26 4.56 -3.65 -2.06
CA MET A 26 3.40 -4.09 -1.27
C MET A 26 2.07 -3.91 -2.00
N ARG A 27 2.06 -3.28 -3.18
CA ARG A 27 0.85 -2.88 -3.90
C ARG A 27 -0.04 -4.08 -4.20
N ALA A 28 0.53 -5.15 -4.77
CA ALA A 28 -0.22 -6.34 -5.16
C ALA A 28 -0.99 -6.95 -3.98
N VAL A 29 -0.32 -7.14 -2.84
CA VAL A 29 -0.92 -7.71 -1.62
C VAL A 29 -1.97 -6.78 -1.02
N LEU A 30 -1.68 -5.47 -0.99
CA LEU A 30 -2.61 -4.47 -0.47
C LEU A 30 -3.88 -4.42 -1.31
N ILE A 31 -3.74 -4.49 -2.64
CA ILE A 31 -4.82 -4.51 -3.62
C ILE A 31 -5.66 -5.77 -3.47
N GLU A 32 -5.05 -6.95 -3.54
CA GLU A 32 -5.77 -8.23 -3.49
C GLU A 32 -6.61 -8.37 -2.22
N ARG A 33 -6.04 -7.98 -1.07
CA ARG A 33 -6.76 -7.98 0.21
C ARG A 33 -7.82 -6.88 0.28
N GLY A 34 -7.56 -5.74 -0.35
CA GLY A 34 -8.50 -4.63 -0.46
C GLY A 34 -9.77 -5.00 -1.21
N ASP A 35 -9.63 -5.71 -2.34
CA ASP A 35 -10.75 -6.18 -3.16
C ASP A 35 -11.61 -7.17 -2.36
N LYS A 36 -10.97 -8.16 -1.72
CA LYS A 36 -11.64 -9.11 -0.80
C LYS A 36 -12.40 -8.44 0.35
N MET A 37 -11.97 -7.27 0.82
CA MET A 37 -12.65 -6.51 1.87
C MET A 37 -13.77 -5.60 1.33
N SER A 38 -13.73 -5.27 0.04
CA SER A 38 -14.63 -4.29 -0.58
C SER A 38 -15.85 -4.92 -1.24
N ASP A 39 -15.78 -6.19 -1.62
CA ASP A 39 -16.86 -6.88 -2.35
C ASP A 39 -18.16 -7.03 -1.54
N ASP A 40 -18.13 -6.89 -0.21
CA ASP A 40 -19.25 -7.16 0.70
C ASP A 40 -19.85 -5.93 1.43
N VAL A 41 -19.54 -4.69 0.99
CA VAL A 41 -19.79 -3.49 1.84
C VAL A 41 -20.50 -2.30 1.19
N ASP A 42 -21.48 -1.75 1.92
CA ASP A 42 -22.21 -0.53 1.57
C ASP A 42 -21.39 0.76 1.83
N GLY A 43 -21.94 1.92 1.44
CA GLY A 43 -21.23 3.21 1.44
C GLY A 43 -20.60 3.66 2.76
N GLU A 44 -21.19 3.32 3.92
CA GLU A 44 -20.63 3.64 5.23
C GLU A 44 -19.44 2.71 5.59
N ASP A 45 -19.52 1.46 5.15
CA ASP A 45 -18.48 0.46 5.37
C ASP A 45 -17.27 0.66 4.45
N ARG A 46 -17.43 1.35 3.30
CA ARG A 46 -16.29 1.81 2.49
C ARG A 46 -15.32 2.72 3.24
N LYS A 47 -15.76 3.49 4.24
CA LYS A 47 -14.83 4.27 5.09
C LYS A 47 -14.03 3.35 6.02
N LYS A 48 -14.67 2.30 6.56
CA LYS A 48 -14.02 1.30 7.41
C LYS A 48 -13.02 0.47 6.62
N VAL A 49 -13.38 0.04 5.40
CA VAL A 49 -12.46 -0.67 4.50
C VAL A 49 -11.25 0.17 4.16
N ARG A 50 -11.42 1.45 3.80
CA ARG A 50 -10.28 2.35 3.56
C ARG A 50 -9.37 2.48 4.78
N ARG A 51 -9.94 2.57 5.99
CA ARG A 51 -9.16 2.60 7.23
C ARG A 51 -8.42 1.28 7.48
N ALA A 52 -9.07 0.14 7.24
CA ALA A 52 -8.47 -1.18 7.37
C ALA A 52 -7.32 -1.37 6.35
N MET A 53 -7.48 -0.90 5.12
CA MET A 53 -6.42 -0.90 4.11
C MET A 53 -5.21 -0.04 4.53
N CYS A 54 -5.44 1.15 5.10
CA CYS A 54 -4.34 1.95 5.66
C CYS A 54 -3.61 1.22 6.80
N GLN A 55 -4.35 0.53 7.68
CA GLN A 55 -3.76 -0.25 8.76
C GLN A 55 -2.96 -1.45 8.23
N LEU A 56 -3.48 -2.11 7.18
CA LEU A 56 -2.80 -3.21 6.50
C LEU A 56 -1.48 -2.75 5.89
N TYR A 57 -1.45 -1.59 5.22
CA TYR A 57 -0.20 -1.01 4.71
C TYR A 57 0.84 -0.81 5.83
N VAL A 58 0.45 -0.19 6.94
CA VAL A 58 1.35 0.05 8.06
C VAL A 58 1.83 -1.27 8.69
N TYR A 59 0.95 -2.26 8.77
CA TYR A 59 1.33 -3.59 9.22
C TYR A 59 2.36 -4.25 8.29
N LEU A 60 2.14 -4.23 6.98
CA LEU A 60 3.08 -4.79 6.01
C LEU A 60 4.44 -4.08 6.05
N LYS A 61 4.45 -2.74 6.20
CA LYS A 61 5.68 -1.95 6.21
C LYS A 61 6.49 -2.08 7.51
N PHE A 62 5.81 -2.21 8.66
CA PHE A 62 6.47 -2.12 9.97
C PHE A 62 6.29 -3.35 10.86
N GLY A 63 5.59 -4.38 10.39
CA GLY A 63 5.28 -5.61 11.14
C GLY A 63 4.38 -5.39 12.36
N SER A 64 3.70 -4.23 12.49
CA SER A 64 2.98 -3.87 13.71
C SER A 64 1.73 -3.04 13.45
N LEU A 65 0.58 -3.53 13.94
CA LEU A 65 -0.69 -2.80 13.94
C LEU A 65 -0.73 -1.67 14.99
N VAL A 66 0.10 -1.73 16.03
CA VAL A 66 0.20 -0.65 17.03
C VAL A 66 0.70 0.64 16.36
N LYS A 67 1.66 0.50 15.44
CA LYS A 67 2.15 1.63 14.63
C LYS A 67 1.08 2.22 13.72
N ALA A 68 0.02 1.49 13.36
CA ALA A 68 -1.06 2.01 12.52
C ALA A 68 -1.92 3.09 13.21
N ARG A 69 -1.78 3.27 14.53
CA ARG A 69 -2.41 4.39 15.26
C ARG A 69 -1.57 5.67 15.22
N VAL A 70 -0.26 5.55 14.97
CA VAL A 70 0.71 6.65 15.09
C VAL A 70 1.28 7.05 13.72
N VAL A 71 1.49 6.07 12.84
CA VAL A 71 2.05 6.24 11.51
C VAL A 71 0.92 6.42 10.50
N ARG A 72 0.93 7.54 9.78
CA ARG A 72 0.01 7.77 8.67
C ARG A 72 0.51 7.07 7.41
N ALA A 73 -0.41 6.50 6.65
CA ALA A 73 -0.10 6.01 5.31
C ALA A 73 0.33 7.20 4.41
N PRO A 74 1.34 7.03 3.54
CA PRO A 74 1.74 8.05 2.57
C PRO A 74 0.59 8.41 1.62
N GLU A 75 0.64 9.61 1.04
CA GLU A 75 -0.42 10.10 0.15
C GLU A 75 -0.63 9.24 -1.10
N CYS A 76 0.43 8.69 -1.70
CA CYS A 76 0.34 7.78 -2.83
C CYS A 76 -0.50 6.54 -2.49
N VAL A 77 -0.26 5.95 -1.32
CA VAL A 77 -1.03 4.80 -0.81
C VAL A 77 -2.49 5.20 -0.57
N ILE A 78 -2.73 6.36 0.03
CA ILE A 78 -4.09 6.87 0.25
C ILE A 78 -4.82 7.11 -1.07
N LYS A 79 -4.15 7.68 -2.08
CA LYS A 79 -4.71 7.88 -3.43
C LYS A 79 -5.06 6.55 -4.07
N ALA A 80 -4.17 5.55 -3.98
CA ALA A 80 -4.43 4.20 -4.49
C ALA A 80 -5.65 3.54 -3.83
N ILE A 81 -5.77 3.67 -2.50
CA ILE A 81 -6.89 3.16 -1.71
C ILE A 81 -8.20 3.88 -2.05
N ARG A 82 -8.16 5.19 -2.34
CA ARG A 82 -9.37 6.00 -2.63
C ARG A 82 -9.85 5.91 -4.08
N ALA A 83 -8.98 5.53 -5.01
CA ALA A 83 -9.36 5.30 -6.40
C ALA A 83 -10.23 4.03 -6.57
N ARG A 84 -10.48 3.31 -5.47
CA ARG A 84 -11.38 2.16 -5.34
C ARG A 84 -12.65 2.62 -4.61
#